data_AF-A0A8T5NDH9-F1
#
_entry.id   AF-A0A8T5NDH9-F1
#
_cell.length_a   1.000
_cell.length_b   1.000
_cell.length_c   1.000
_cell.angle_alpha   90.00
_cell.angle_beta   90.00
_cell.angle_gamma   90.00
#
_symmetry.space_group_name_H-M   'P 1'
#
loop_
_entity.id
_entity.type
_entity.pdbx_description
1 polymer ?
#
loop_
_entity_poly.entity_id
_entity_poly.type
_entity_poly.pdbx_seq_one_letter_code
_entity_poly.pdbx_strand_id
1 'polypeptide(L)'
;MEIYLIKESNVGKGAGADAINRLHSSNIVTIKRAGNTKIIRLNTLNPVTFAIRQLFDQYKFLTLPETRISAISLFKEKVSIRSKAIIVFGSLAAGTYDKNSDIDLLVIIDNEKEIKEIKKWIN
;
A
#
# COMPACT_ATOMS: atom_id res chain seq x y z
N MET A 1 3.55 21.24 -2.03
CA MET A 1 3.25 19.83 -2.38
C MET A 1 3.18 19.62 -3.90
N GLU A 2 2.34 20.37 -4.63
CA GLU A 2 2.30 20.32 -6.12
C GLU A 2 3.68 20.56 -6.77
N ILE A 3 4.36 21.63 -6.39
CA ILE A 3 5.70 21.98 -6.93
C ILE A 3 6.71 20.85 -6.70
N TYR A 4 6.61 20.15 -5.57
CA TYR A 4 7.49 19.02 -5.24
C TYR A 4 7.21 17.83 -6.18
N LEU A 5 5.94 17.45 -6.37
CA LEU A 5 5.56 16.36 -7.28
C LEU A 5 6.01 16.61 -8.72
N ILE A 6 5.88 17.86 -9.19
CA ILE A 6 6.32 18.27 -10.53
C ILE A 6 7.86 18.18 -10.65
N LYS A 7 8.58 18.59 -9.61
CA LYS A 7 10.04 18.52 -9.58
C LYS A 7 10.55 17.08 -9.63
N GLU A 8 9.98 16.19 -8.81
CA GLU A 8 10.36 14.77 -8.74
C GLU A 8 9.99 13.98 -10.00
N SER A 9 8.98 14.42 -10.75
CA SER A 9 8.55 13.77 -12.01
C SER A 9 9.36 14.20 -13.24
N ASN A 10 10.31 15.12 -13.09
CA ASN A 10 11.14 15.65 -14.17
C ASN A 10 10.32 16.21 -15.36
N VAL A 11 9.14 16.79 -15.07
CA VAL A 11 8.26 17.40 -16.07
C VAL A 11 8.22 18.92 -15.93
N GLY A 12 7.98 19.62 -17.04
CA GLY A 12 7.76 21.07 -17.03
C GLY A 12 6.54 21.46 -16.19
N LYS A 13 6.60 22.65 -15.55
CA LYS A 13 5.56 23.13 -14.62
C LYS A 13 4.15 23.14 -15.22
N GLY A 14 4.00 23.56 -16.49
CA GLY A 14 2.71 23.55 -17.19
C GLY A 14 2.17 22.13 -17.38
N ALA A 15 2.97 21.25 -17.98
CA ALA A 15 2.59 19.86 -18.21
C ALA A 15 2.25 19.10 -16.91
N GLY A 16 3.00 19.37 -15.83
CA GLY A 16 2.73 18.80 -14.51
C GLY A 16 1.41 19.28 -13.91
N ALA A 17 1.13 20.59 -13.99
CA ALA A 17 -0.15 21.15 -13.53
C ALA A 17 -1.33 20.59 -14.35
N ASP A 18 -1.17 20.46 -15.66
CA ASP A 18 -2.19 19.87 -16.54
C ASP A 18 -2.45 18.41 -16.19
N ALA A 19 -1.40 17.61 -15.96
CA ALA A 19 -1.54 16.23 -15.53
C ALA A 19 -2.30 16.12 -14.21
N ILE A 20 -1.97 16.96 -13.23
CA ILE A 20 -2.66 16.98 -11.92
C ILE A 20 -4.13 17.38 -12.10
N ASN A 21 -4.43 18.36 -12.95
CA ASN A 21 -5.79 18.76 -13.24
C ASN A 21 -6.58 17.62 -13.91
N ARG A 22 -5.99 16.89 -14.86
CA ARG A 22 -6.63 15.70 -15.46
C ARG A 22 -6.93 14.64 -14.41
N LEU A 23 -5.98 14.33 -13.52
CA LEU A 23 -6.19 13.38 -12.43
C LEU A 23 -7.30 13.83 -11.48
N HIS A 24 -7.41 15.14 -11.23
CA HIS A 24 -8.48 15.70 -10.42
C HIS A 24 -9.84 15.62 -11.12
N SER A 25 -9.91 15.97 -12.40
CA SER A 25 -11.13 15.86 -13.22
C SER A 25 -11.61 14.41 -13.33
N SER A 26 -10.70 13.43 -13.35
CA SER A 26 -11.03 12.00 -13.29
C SER A 26 -11.29 11.49 -11.87
N ASN A 27 -11.33 12.37 -10.87
CA ASN A 27 -11.56 12.06 -9.46
C ASN A 27 -10.55 11.05 -8.87
N ILE A 28 -9.34 10.97 -9.44
CA ILE A 28 -8.25 10.11 -8.97
C ILE A 28 -7.52 10.78 -7.79
N VAL A 29 -7.41 12.10 -7.84
CA VAL A 29 -6.88 12.92 -6.75
C VAL A 29 -7.90 13.95 -6.29
N THR A 30 -7.83 14.32 -5.02
CA THR A 30 -8.51 15.49 -4.46
C THR A 30 -7.51 16.63 -4.31
N ILE A 31 -7.97 17.86 -4.57
CA ILE A 31 -7.17 19.07 -4.41
C ILE A 31 -7.85 19.97 -3.39
N LYS A 32 -7.12 20.35 -2.33
CA LYS A 32 -7.53 21.38 -1.37
C LYS A 32 -6.49 22.50 -1.34
N ARG A 33 -6.90 23.72 -1.05
CA ARG A 33 -5.97 24.85 -0.82
C ARG A 33 -5.80 25.09 0.67
N ALA A 34 -4.56 25.29 1.10
CA ALA A 34 -4.20 25.79 2.42
C ALA A 34 -3.27 26.99 2.23
N GLY A 35 -3.82 28.20 2.36
CA GLY A 35 -3.15 29.42 1.93
C GLY A 35 -2.75 29.36 0.45
N ASN A 36 -1.48 29.64 0.17
CA ASN A 36 -0.92 29.59 -1.19
C ASN A 36 -0.50 28.18 -1.66
N THR A 37 -0.74 27.13 -0.85
CA THR A 37 -0.32 25.76 -1.19
C THR A 37 -1.51 24.90 -1.61
N LYS A 38 -1.37 24.22 -2.77
CA LYS A 38 -2.24 23.09 -3.12
C LYS A 38 -1.80 21.83 -2.39
N ILE A 39 -2.72 21.24 -1.64
CA ILE A 39 -2.61 19.93 -1.02
C ILE A 39 -3.30 18.93 -1.94
N ILE A 40 -2.53 17.98 -2.46
CA ILE A 40 -3.00 16.95 -3.38
C ILE A 40 -3.00 15.62 -2.63
N ARG A 41 -4.11 14.89 -2.69
CA ARG A 41 -4.24 13.55 -2.07
C ARG A 41 -4.87 12.58 -3.04
N LEU A 42 -4.42 11.33 -3.04
CA LEU A 42 -5.14 10.27 -3.74
C LEU A 42 -6.56 10.13 -3.19
N ASN A 43 -7.54 9.99 -4.07
CA ASN A 43 -8.90 9.65 -3.70
C ASN A 43 -9.04 8.13 -3.61
N THR A 44 -8.86 7.56 -2.41
CA THR A 44 -8.93 6.11 -2.20
C THR A 44 -10.34 5.53 -2.28
N LEU A 45 -11.37 6.38 -2.32
CA LEU A 45 -12.76 5.95 -2.55
C LEU A 45 -13.06 5.74 -4.04
N ASN A 46 -12.22 6.28 -4.94
CA ASN A 46 -12.35 6.06 -6.37
C ASN A 46 -11.88 4.62 -6.71
N PRO A 47 -12.71 3.79 -7.38
CA PRO A 47 -12.34 2.42 -7.72
C PRO A 47 -11.08 2.29 -8.58
N VAL A 48 -10.83 3.24 -9.49
CA VAL A 48 -9.63 3.26 -10.34
C VAL A 48 -8.39 3.51 -9.49
N THR A 49 -8.45 4.50 -8.59
CA THR A 49 -7.34 4.77 -7.66
C THR A 49 -7.05 3.56 -6.77
N PHE A 50 -8.10 2.90 -6.28
CA PHE A 50 -7.97 1.69 -5.48
C PHE A 50 -7.31 0.55 -6.27
N ALA A 51 -7.74 0.31 -7.51
CA ALA A 51 -7.15 -0.72 -8.37
C ALA A 51 -5.67 -0.44 -8.68
N ILE A 52 -5.32 0.81 -9.02
CA ILE A 52 -3.93 1.21 -9.25
C ILE A 52 -3.09 0.99 -7.99
N ARG A 53 -3.60 1.35 -6.81
CA ARG A 53 -2.91 1.09 -5.54
C ARG A 53 -2.68 -0.40 -5.32
N GLN A 54 -3.69 -1.23 -5.57
CA GLN A 54 -3.57 -2.69 -5.44
C GLN A 54 -2.49 -3.26 -6.36
N LEU A 55 -2.37 -2.75 -7.60
CA LEU A 55 -1.30 -3.14 -8.52
C LEU A 55 0.08 -2.77 -7.97
N PHE A 56 0.25 -1.58 -7.39
CA PHE A 56 1.51 -1.19 -6.75
C PHE A 56 1.84 -2.08 -5.54
N ASP A 57 0.85 -2.41 -4.71
CA ASP A 57 1.06 -3.29 -3.56
C ASP A 57 1.44 -4.72 -4.00
N GLN A 58 0.82 -5.25 -5.05
CA GLN A 58 1.20 -6.52 -5.67
C GLN A 58 2.61 -6.48 -6.24
N TYR A 59 2.95 -5.41 -6.97
CA TYR A 59 4.30 -5.25 -7.52
C TYR A 59 5.35 -5.23 -6.41
N LYS A 60 5.13 -4.45 -5.34
CA LYS A 60 6.02 -4.43 -4.17
C LYS A 60 6.20 -5.82 -3.57
N PHE A 61 5.12 -6.58 -3.42
CA PHE A 61 5.19 -7.94 -2.90
C PHE A 61 6.02 -8.87 -3.80
N LEU A 62 5.81 -8.81 -5.12
CA LEU A 62 6.55 -9.63 -6.10
C LEU A 62 8.03 -9.26 -6.22
N THR A 63 8.42 -8.04 -5.81
CA THR A 63 9.82 -7.62 -5.76
C THR A 63 10.57 -8.03 -4.49
N LEU A 64 9.90 -8.69 -3.53
CA LEU A 64 10.56 -9.21 -2.33
C LEU A 64 11.44 -10.43 -2.66
N PRO A 65 12.47 -10.73 -1.86
CA PRO A 65 13.23 -11.97 -1.96
C PRO A 65 12.31 -13.19 -1.91
N GLU A 66 12.63 -14.20 -2.72
CA GLU A 66 11.85 -15.42 -2.84
C GLU A 66 11.59 -16.11 -1.49
N THR A 67 12.58 -16.09 -0.59
CA THR A 67 12.46 -16.63 0.77
C THR A 67 11.35 -15.93 1.56
N ARG A 68 11.22 -14.61 1.45
CA ARG A 68 10.18 -13.82 2.14
C ARG A 68 8.82 -14.01 1.48
N ILE A 69 8.76 -14.03 0.14
CA ILE A 69 7.54 -14.35 -0.60
C ILE A 69 7.02 -15.73 -0.18
N SER A 70 7.90 -16.71 -0.09
CA SER A 70 7.56 -18.08 0.30
C SER A 70 7.05 -18.15 1.73
N ALA A 71 7.73 -17.51 2.68
CA ALA A 71 7.30 -17.46 4.08
C ALA A 71 5.90 -16.82 4.23
N ILE A 72 5.68 -15.67 3.57
CA ILE A 72 4.38 -14.98 3.61
C ILE A 72 3.30 -15.82 2.93
N SER A 73 3.62 -16.47 1.80
CA SER A 73 2.65 -17.31 1.07
C SER A 73 2.25 -18.54 1.89
N LEU A 74 3.21 -19.20 2.53
CA LEU A 74 2.97 -20.33 3.42
C LEU A 74 2.11 -19.92 4.62
N PHE A 75 2.39 -18.77 5.23
CA PHE A 75 1.57 -18.25 6.32
C PHE A 75 0.15 -17.90 5.84
N LYS A 76 0.04 -17.23 4.69
CA LYS A 76 -1.23 -16.87 4.07
C LYS A 76 -2.09 -18.11 3.79
N GLU A 77 -1.51 -19.19 3.26
CA GLU A 77 -2.25 -20.43 2.97
C GLU A 77 -2.95 -20.96 4.23
N LYS A 78 -2.23 -21.00 5.37
CA LYS A 78 -2.76 -21.49 6.64
C LYS A 78 -3.86 -20.60 7.24
N VAL A 79 -3.80 -19.30 6.98
CA VAL A 79 -4.62 -18.29 7.68
C VAL A 79 -5.73 -17.70 6.79
N SER A 80 -5.62 -17.82 5.47
CA SER A 80 -6.49 -17.16 4.48
C SER A 80 -7.97 -17.50 4.62
N ILE A 81 -8.31 -18.77 4.87
CA ILE A 81 -9.71 -19.24 4.99
C ILE A 81 -10.45 -18.54 6.16
N ARG A 82 -9.70 -18.06 7.15
CA ARG A 82 -10.21 -17.53 8.43
C ARG A 82 -9.96 -16.03 8.59
N SER A 83 -9.30 -15.39 7.64
CA SER A 83 -8.91 -13.98 7.74
C SER A 83 -9.65 -13.12 6.73
N LYS A 84 -10.12 -11.95 7.18
CA LYS A 84 -10.66 -10.90 6.32
C LYS A 84 -9.56 -10.16 5.56
N ALA A 85 -8.41 -9.99 6.22
CA ALA A 85 -7.27 -9.31 5.65
C ALA A 85 -5.99 -9.80 6.32
N ILE A 86 -4.92 -9.82 5.53
CA ILE A 86 -3.54 -9.99 5.99
C ILE A 86 -2.77 -8.80 5.44
N ILE A 87 -2.14 -8.02 6.33
CA ILE A 87 -1.44 -6.79 5.98
C ILE A 87 0.01 -6.93 6.43
N VAL A 88 0.94 -6.78 5.49
CA VAL A 88 2.37 -6.69 5.80
C VAL A 88 2.67 -5.27 6.28
N PHE A 89 3.37 -5.14 7.41
CA PHE A 89 3.84 -3.85 7.92
C PHE A 89 5.32 -3.91 8.30
N GLY A 90 5.83 -2.86 8.95
CA GLY A 90 7.22 -2.80 9.39
C GLY A 90 8.22 -2.50 8.26
N SER A 91 9.49 -2.83 8.51
CA SER A 91 10.61 -2.51 7.61
C SER A 91 10.46 -3.19 6.25
N LEU A 92 9.82 -4.37 6.20
CA LEU A 92 9.54 -5.09 4.95
C LEU A 92 8.61 -4.30 4.04
N ALA A 93 7.50 -3.77 4.59
CA ALA A 93 6.55 -2.95 3.84
C ALA A 93 7.14 -1.58 3.44
N ALA A 94 8.05 -1.04 4.25
CA ALA A 94 8.76 0.21 3.96
C ALA A 94 9.88 0.03 2.91
N GLY A 95 10.30 -1.20 2.63
CA GLY A 95 11.44 -1.48 1.74
C GLY A 95 12.81 -1.19 2.36
N THR A 96 12.88 -1.02 3.68
CA THR A 96 14.11 -0.71 4.43
C THR A 96 14.60 -1.90 5.27
N TYR A 97 14.10 -3.10 4.99
CA TYR A 97 14.48 -4.33 5.66
C TYR A 97 15.88 -4.77 5.24
N ASP A 98 16.55 -5.46 6.15
CA ASP A 98 17.82 -6.16 5.90
C ASP A 98 17.64 -7.68 6.05
N LYS A 99 18.76 -8.41 6.03
CA LYS A 99 18.77 -9.88 6.18
C LYS A 99 18.31 -10.36 7.58
N ASN A 100 18.38 -9.50 8.59
CA ASN A 100 18.03 -9.82 9.97
C ASN A 100 16.63 -9.32 10.34
N SER A 101 15.97 -8.59 9.44
CA SER A 101 14.65 -8.00 9.69
C SER A 101 13.56 -9.06 9.67
N ASP A 102 12.71 -9.02 10.68
CA ASP A 102 11.53 -9.89 10.79
C ASP A 102 10.45 -9.55 9.75
N ILE A 103 9.40 -10.37 9.70
CA ILE A 103 8.22 -10.14 8.87
C ILE A 103 7.04 -9.82 9.79
N ASP A 104 6.65 -8.55 9.83
CA ASP A 104 5.51 -8.11 10.61
C ASP A 104 4.19 -8.26 9.83
N LEU A 105 3.25 -9.04 10.38
CA LEU A 105 1.95 -9.31 9.76
C LEU A 105 0.80 -8.95 10.72
N LEU A 106 -0.17 -8.20 10.21
CA LEU A 106 -1.45 -7.94 10.89
C LEU A 106 -2.50 -8.81 10.22
N VAL A 107 -3.13 -9.68 11.01
CA VAL A 107 -4.21 -10.56 10.55
C VAL A 107 -5.51 -10.09 11.17
N ILE A 108 -6.51 -9.79 10.34
CA ILE A 108 -7.85 -9.39 10.78
C ILE A 108 -8.78 -10.59 10.66
N ILE A 109 -9.34 -11.02 11.79
CA ILE A 109 -10.24 -12.19 11.92
C ILE A 109 -11.43 -11.75 12.77
N ASP A 110 -12.64 -12.14 12.39
CA ASP A 110 -13.86 -11.79 13.14
C ASP A 110 -14.10 -12.72 14.34
N ASN A 111 -13.71 -13.98 14.21
CA ASN A 111 -14.08 -15.03 15.15
C ASN A 111 -12.96 -15.30 16.18
N GLU A 112 -13.26 -15.07 17.45
CA GLU A 112 -12.31 -15.28 18.54
C GLU A 112 -11.82 -16.75 18.65
N LYS A 113 -12.65 -17.73 18.28
CA LYS A 113 -12.22 -19.15 18.27
C LYS A 113 -11.14 -19.38 17.22
N GLU A 114 -11.28 -18.79 16.04
CA GLU A 114 -10.30 -18.89 14.95
C GLU A 114 -8.99 -18.18 15.32
N ILE A 115 -9.07 -17.05 16.04
CA ILE A 115 -7.88 -16.37 16.60
C ILE A 115 -7.11 -17.31 17.52
N LYS A 116 -7.79 -18.03 18.42
CA LYS A 116 -7.14 -18.99 19.35
C LYS A 116 -6.46 -20.13 18.60
N GLU A 117 -7.05 -20.60 17.51
CA GLU A 117 -6.43 -21.62 16.67
C GLU A 117 -5.19 -21.11 15.94
N ILE A 118 -5.26 -19.90 15.36
CA ILE A 118 -4.13 -19.29 14.64
C ILE A 118 -2.97 -18.97 15.58
N LYS A 119 -3.24 -18.56 16.82
CA LYS A 119 -2.20 -18.34 17.84
C LYS A 119 -1.36 -19.59 18.11
N LYS A 120 -1.89 -20.80 17.95
CA LYS A 120 -1.13 -22.06 18.11
C LYS A 120 -0.08 -22.28 17.03
N TRP A 121 -0.15 -21.56 15.92
CA TRP A 121 0.82 -21.65 14.81
C TRP A 121 1.91 -20.58 14.88
N ILE A 122 1.74 -19.57 15.74
CA ILE A 122 2.62 -18.41 15.87
C ILE A 122 3.53 -18.53 17.10
N ASN A 123 3.20 -19.43 18.04
CA ASN A 123 3.99 -19.74 19.24
C ASN A 123 4.59 -21.15 19.16
#